data_AF-A0A1G8L8T3-F1
#
_entry.id   AF-A0A1G8L8T3-F1
#
_cell.length_a   1.000
_cell.length_b   1.000
_cell.length_c   1.000
_cell.angle_alpha   90.00
_cell.angle_beta   90.00
_cell.angle_gamma   90.00
#
_symmetry.space_group_name_H-M   'P 1'
#
loop_
_entity.id
_entity.type
_entity.pdbx_description
1 polymer ?
#
loop_
_entity_poly.entity_id
_entity_poly.type
_entity_poly.pdbx_seq_one_letter_code
_entity_poly.pdbx_strand_id
1 'polypeptide(L)'
;MAINTAKKTSREDWHPAKVKMELHMRGITLSGLAEAHGLNSSSTLSAALTRSYPANEKRIADAIGVHPKEIWPSRYNEDGTRKPQGFRAIQSTAADIARNGYLCKAA
;
A
#
# COMPACT_ATOMS: atom_id res chain seq x y z
N MET A 1 -32.46 -24.16 -10.08
CA MET A 1 -31.00 -24.43 -10.09
C MET A 1 -30.31 -23.21 -9.48
N ALA A 2 -29.82 -23.31 -8.25
CA ALA A 2 -29.13 -22.20 -7.57
C ALA A 2 -27.64 -22.23 -7.94
N ILE A 3 -27.16 -21.19 -8.63
CA ILE A 3 -25.73 -21.01 -8.88
C ILE A 3 -25.09 -20.39 -7.63
N ASN A 4 -24.63 -21.22 -6.70
CA ASN A 4 -23.76 -20.77 -5.63
C ASN A 4 -22.38 -20.46 -6.23
N THR A 5 -22.16 -19.22 -6.64
CA THR A 5 -20.84 -18.75 -7.04
C THR A 5 -20.04 -18.50 -5.76
N ALA A 6 -19.19 -19.46 -5.40
CA ALA A 6 -18.17 -19.24 -4.36
C ALA A 6 -17.26 -18.10 -4.83
N LYS A 7 -17.57 -16.87 -4.40
CA LYS A 7 -16.77 -15.68 -4.68
C LYS A 7 -15.42 -15.93 -4.02
N LYS A 8 -14.40 -16.24 -4.83
CA LYS A 8 -13.01 -16.25 -4.36
C LYS A 8 -12.80 -14.93 -3.64
N THR A 9 -12.62 -14.97 -2.33
CA THR A 9 -12.21 -13.85 -1.51
C THR A 9 -10.76 -13.53 -1.87
N SER A 10 -10.56 -12.97 -3.06
CA SER A 10 -9.42 -12.10 -3.31
C SER A 10 -9.35 -11.19 -2.10
N ARG A 11 -8.21 -11.11 -1.41
CA ARG A 11 -8.07 -10.18 -0.29
C ARG A 11 -8.37 -8.78 -0.83
N GLU A 12 -9.61 -8.33 -0.64
CA GLU A 12 -10.09 -7.06 -1.17
C GLU A 12 -9.42 -5.96 -0.34
N ASP A 13 -8.82 -5.00 -1.04
CA ASP A 13 -8.24 -3.83 -0.39
C ASP A 13 -9.32 -3.11 0.43
N TRP A 14 -8.93 -2.48 1.53
CA TRP A 14 -9.86 -1.72 2.35
C TRP A 14 -10.56 -0.66 1.50
N HIS A 15 -11.87 -0.54 1.69
CA HIS A 15 -12.62 0.53 1.07
C HIS A 15 -12.05 1.88 1.53
N PRO A 16 -11.87 2.89 0.65
CA PRO A 16 -11.28 4.18 1.02
C PRO A 16 -12.05 4.88 2.16
N ALA A 17 -13.36 4.67 2.23
CA ALA A 17 -14.19 5.17 3.33
C ALA A 17 -13.82 4.53 4.68
N LYS A 18 -13.49 3.23 4.71
CA LYS A 18 -13.04 2.53 5.93
C LYS A 18 -11.71 3.09 6.41
N VAL A 19 -10.76 3.33 5.51
CA VAL A 19 -9.47 3.95 5.85
C VAL A 19 -9.67 5.36 6.43
N LYS A 20 -10.52 6.17 5.80
CA LYS A 20 -10.88 7.50 6.33
C LYS A 20 -11.52 7.40 7.71
N MET A 21 -12.50 6.50 7.87
CA MET A 21 -13.19 6.29 9.14
C MET A 21 -12.19 5.91 10.24
N GLU A 22 -11.27 4.99 9.98
CA GLU A 22 -10.25 4.56 10.94
C GLU A 22 -9.34 5.72 11.36
N LEU A 23 -8.93 6.57 10.41
CA LEU A 23 -8.19 7.80 10.71
C LEU A 23 -9.02 8.74 11.60
N HIS A 24 -10.30 8.95 11.26
CA HIS A 24 -11.21 9.79 12.05
C HIS A 24 -11.43 9.25 13.47
N MET A 25 -11.58 7.93 13.64
CA MET A 25 -11.72 7.29 14.95
C MET A 25 -10.48 7.51 15.83
N ARG A 26 -9.30 7.68 15.20
CA ARG A 26 -8.04 8.02 15.88
C ARG A 26 -7.83 9.51 16.07
N GLY A 27 -8.77 10.35 15.63
CA GLY A 27 -8.65 11.81 15.66
C GLY A 27 -7.63 12.37 14.66
N ILE A 28 -7.19 11.58 13.68
CA ILE A 28 -6.22 11.98 12.68
C ILE A 28 -6.97 12.37 11.40
N THR A 29 -6.66 13.55 10.85
CA THR A 29 -7.15 13.96 9.54
C THR A 29 -6.06 13.79 8.49
N LEU A 30 -6.45 13.62 7.22
CA LEU A 30 -5.47 13.56 6.12
C LEU A 30 -4.63 14.85 6.03
N SER A 31 -5.21 16.00 6.36
CA SER A 31 -4.49 17.27 6.41
C SER A 31 -3.47 17.29 7.55
N GLY A 32 -3.87 16.92 8.78
CA GLY A 32 -2.95 16.84 9.91
C GLY A 32 -1.83 15.82 9.68
N LEU A 33 -2.13 14.71 9.00
CA LEU A 33 -1.11 13.73 8.59
C LEU A 33 -0.14 14.31 7.55
N ALA A 34 -0.63 15.10 6.59
CA ALA A 34 0.23 15.77 5.61
C ALA A 34 1.16 16.78 6.30
N GLU A 35 0.63 17.58 7.22
CA GLU A 35 1.38 18.57 8.00
C GLU A 35 2.47 17.90 8.86
N ALA A 36 2.13 16.81 9.55
CA ALA A 36 3.09 16.04 10.36
C ALA A 36 4.28 15.49 9.54
N HIS A 37 4.07 15.24 8.25
CA HIS A 37 5.10 14.76 7.33
C HIS A 37 5.72 15.85 6.45
N GLY A 38 5.39 17.12 6.68
CA GLY A 38 5.91 18.25 5.89
C GLY A 38 5.46 18.24 4.43
N LEU A 39 4.28 17.67 4.14
CA LEU A 39 3.69 17.65 2.81
C LEU A 39 2.79 18.86 2.60
N ASN A 40 3.00 19.56 1.49
CA ASN A 40 2.26 20.79 1.14
C ASN A 40 0.77 20.55 0.84
N SER A 41 0.33 19.29 0.67
CA SER A 41 -1.03 18.99 0.21
C SER A 41 -1.58 17.65 0.69
N SER A 42 -2.80 17.68 1.23
CA SER A 42 -3.61 16.51 1.60
C SER A 42 -4.02 15.67 0.38
N SER A 43 -4.07 16.28 -0.82
CA SER A 43 -4.39 15.62 -2.08
C SER A 43 -3.43 14.47 -2.44
N THR A 44 -2.18 14.52 -2.00
CA THR A 44 -1.18 13.47 -2.26
C THR A 44 -1.46 12.22 -1.43
N LEU A 45 -2.03 12.38 -0.23
CA LEU A 45 -2.48 11.28 0.63
C LEU A 45 -3.82 10.71 0.15
N SER A 46 -4.75 11.56 -0.29
CA SER A 46 -6.02 11.08 -0.85
C SER A 46 -5.82 10.28 -2.14
N ALA A 47 -4.87 10.70 -2.99
CA ALA A 47 -4.46 9.95 -4.17
C ALA A 47 -3.82 8.58 -3.86
N ALA A 48 -3.27 8.38 -2.66
CA ALA A 48 -2.72 7.09 -2.23
C ALA A 48 -3.78 6.01 -1.99
N LEU A 49 -5.03 6.43 -1.69
CA LEU A 49 -6.14 5.52 -1.51
C LEU A 49 -6.54 4.88 -2.86
N THR A 50 -6.55 5.66 -3.93
CA THR A 50 -6.95 5.20 -5.28
C THR A 50 -5.79 4.65 -6.10
N ARG A 51 -4.61 5.27 -6.01
CA ARG A 51 -3.39 4.89 -6.75
C ARG A 51 -2.31 4.39 -5.81
N SER A 52 -1.42 3.50 -6.28
CA SER A 52 -0.31 3.04 -5.44
C SER A 52 0.77 4.11 -5.26
N TYR A 53 0.92 4.57 -4.01
CA TYR A 53 1.94 5.50 -3.58
C TYR A 53 2.63 4.95 -2.32
N PRO A 54 3.72 4.19 -2.44
CA PRO A 54 4.26 3.39 -1.34
C PRO A 54 4.71 4.21 -0.13
N ALA A 55 5.24 5.42 -0.35
CA ALA A 55 5.65 6.30 0.74
C ALA A 55 4.44 6.84 1.54
N ASN A 56 3.31 7.06 0.87
CA ASN A 56 2.09 7.58 1.49
C ASN A 56 1.26 6.47 2.12
N GLU A 57 1.21 5.31 1.48
CA GLU A 57 0.61 4.10 2.05
C GLU A 57 1.24 3.76 3.40
N LYS A 58 2.58 3.84 3.50
CA LYS A 58 3.29 3.67 4.77
C LYS A 58 2.84 4.70 5.82
N ARG A 59 2.86 5.99 5.50
CA ARG A 59 2.42 7.06 6.42
C ARG A 59 0.99 6.85 6.96
N ILE A 60 0.06 6.44 6.08
CA ILE A 60 -1.32 6.15 6.49
C ILE A 60 -1.37 4.91 7.37
N ALA A 61 -0.62 3.87 7.03
CA ALA A 61 -0.55 2.63 7.79
C ALA A 61 0.09 2.86 9.17
N ASP A 62 1.15 3.68 9.26
CA ASP A 62 1.80 4.11 10.50
C ASP A 62 0.83 4.91 11.40
N ALA A 63 0.02 5.82 10.81
CA ALA A 63 -1.01 6.55 11.55
C ALA A 63 -2.11 5.62 12.11
N ILE A 64 -2.40 4.53 11.39
CA ILE A 64 -3.33 3.47 11.81
C ILE A 64 -2.61 2.38 12.64
N GLY A 65 -1.28 2.43 12.79
CA GLY A 65 -0.52 1.39 13.49
C GLY A 65 -0.70 -0.02 12.92
N VAL A 66 -1.08 -0.15 11.65
CA VAL A 66 -1.22 -1.44 10.95
C VAL A 66 -0.17 -1.53 9.85
N HIS A 67 0.13 -2.74 9.38
CA HIS A 67 1.01 -2.89 8.23
C HIS A 67 0.27 -2.45 6.94
N PRO A 68 0.91 -1.77 5.97
CA PRO A 68 0.26 -1.36 4.72
C PRO A 68 -0.32 -2.55 3.92
N LYS A 69 0.23 -3.75 4.12
CA LYS A 69 -0.29 -5.03 3.59
C LYS A 69 -1.70 -5.36 4.08
N GLU A 70 -2.08 -4.93 5.27
CA GLU A 70 -3.40 -5.21 5.84
C GLU A 70 -4.48 -4.33 5.20
N ILE A 71 -4.12 -3.08 4.87
CA ILE A 71 -4.99 -2.13 4.18
C ILE A 71 -5.06 -2.46 2.69
N TRP A 72 -3.92 -2.79 2.06
CA TRP A 72 -3.81 -3.08 0.62
C TRP A 72 -3.20 -4.46 0.32
N PRO A 73 -3.85 -5.56 0.72
CA PRO A 73 -3.34 -6.91 0.47
C PRO A 73 -3.18 -7.25 -1.01
N SER A 74 -3.88 -6.59 -1.93
CA SER A 74 -3.69 -6.78 -3.38
C SER A 74 -2.31 -6.29 -3.84
N ARG A 75 -1.82 -5.20 -3.23
CA ARG A 75 -0.60 -4.48 -3.65
C ARG A 75 0.70 -5.08 -3.09
N TYR A 76 0.61 -5.84 -2.02
CA TYR A 76 1.76 -6.43 -1.31
C TYR A 76 1.77 -7.96 -1.43
N ASN A 77 2.96 -8.56 -1.40
CA ASN A 77 3.18 -10.00 -1.33
C ASN A 77 3.07 -10.49 0.12
N GLU A 78 3.08 -11.81 0.30
CA GLU A 78 3.06 -12.43 1.63
C GLU A 78 4.32 -12.09 2.45
N ASP A 79 5.44 -11.89 1.77
CA ASP A 79 6.72 -11.44 2.33
C ASP A 79 6.72 -9.96 2.79
N GLY A 80 5.63 -9.21 2.52
CA GLY A 80 5.56 -7.77 2.77
C GLY A 80 6.27 -6.93 1.70
N THR A 81 6.94 -7.57 0.73
CA THR A 81 7.46 -6.92 -0.48
C THR A 81 6.33 -6.43 -1.37
N ARG A 82 6.52 -5.29 -2.04
CA ARG A 82 5.53 -4.74 -2.96
C ARG A 82 5.50 -5.57 -4.26
N LYS A 83 4.32 -5.80 -4.81
CA LYS A 83 4.21 -6.32 -6.18
C LYS A 83 4.64 -5.23 -7.18
N PRO A 84 5.56 -5.50 -8.11
CA PRO A 84 5.90 -4.54 -9.17
C PRO A 84 4.62 -4.21 -9.96
N GLN A 85 4.26 -2.93 -10.00
CA GLN A 85 3.10 -2.44 -10.75
C GLN A 85 3.57 -1.79 -12.05
N GLY A 86 3.04 -2.27 -13.18
CA GLY A 86 3.34 -1.75 -14.52
C GLY A 86 4.44 -2.52 -15.28
N PHE A 87 4.37 -2.46 -16.61
CA PHE A 87 5.24 -3.22 -17.53
C PHE A 87 6.75 -3.00 -17.27
N ARG A 88 7.15 -1.78 -16.92
CA ARG A 88 8.54 -1.42 -16.59
C ARG A 88 9.05 -2.08 -15.30
N ALA A 89 8.18 -2.28 -14.31
CA ALA A 89 8.56 -2.92 -13.06
C ALA A 89 8.58 -4.45 -13.18
N ILE A 90 7.81 -5.02 -14.12
CA ILE A 90 7.73 -6.47 -14.39
C ILE A 90 8.97 -6.95 -15.18
N GLN A 91 9.53 -6.12 -16.06
CA GLN A 91 10.75 -6.46 -16.82
C GLN A 91 12.06 -6.29 -16.03
N SER A 92 12.04 -5.60 -14.88
CA SER A 92 13.15 -5.59 -13.94
C SER A 92 13.21 -6.95 -13.21
N THR A 93 13.63 -7.96 -13.94
CA THR A 93 13.76 -9.33 -13.44
C THR A 93 14.91 -9.41 -12.43
N ALA A 94 14.95 -10.46 -11.60
CA ALA A 94 16.03 -10.69 -10.63
C ALA A 94 17.45 -10.61 -11.25
N ALA A 95 17.58 -10.81 -12.57
CA ALA A 95 18.81 -10.59 -13.32
C ALA A 95 19.27 -9.12 -13.37
N ASP A 96 18.36 -8.13 -13.36
CA ASP A 96 18.69 -6.70 -13.28
C ASP A 96 19.17 -6.28 -11.89
N ILE A 97 18.65 -6.92 -10.83
CA ILE A 97 19.09 -6.71 -9.44
C ILE A 97 20.52 -7.22 -9.25
N ALA A 98 20.88 -8.34 -9.89
CA ALA A 98 22.24 -8.88 -9.87
C ALA A 98 23.24 -8.00 -10.66
N ARG A 99 22.80 -7.32 -11.74
CA ARG A 99 23.64 -6.37 -12.49
C ARG A 99 23.95 -5.11 -11.70
N ASN A 100 23.01 -4.61 -10.91
CA ASN A 100 23.16 -3.43 -10.06
C ASN A 100 23.60 -3.79 -8.63
N GLY A 101 24.66 -4.57 -8.48
CA GLY A 101 25.64 -4.50 -7.38
C GLY A 101 25.20 -4.55 -5.90
N TYR A 102 23.94 -4.75 -5.55
CA TYR A 102 23.48 -4.85 -4.15
C TYR A 102 23.06 -6.27 -3.82
N LEU A 103 24.03 -7.18 -3.83
CA LEU A 103 23.91 -8.44 -3.11
C LEU A 103 23.99 -8.14 -1.61
N CYS A 104 22.87 -8.30 -0.93
CA CYS A 104 22.85 -8.48 0.52
C CYS A 104 23.71 -9.72 0.82
N LYS A 105 24.95 -9.49 1.27
CA LYS A 105 25.79 -10.50 1.90
C LYS A 105 25.09 -10.93 3.19
N ALA A 106 24.43 -12.07 3.16
CA ALA A 106 24.18 -12.82 4.37
C ALA A 106 25.54 -13.40 4.83
N ALA A 107 26.01 -12.96 5.98
CA ALA A 107 27.09 -13.57 6.76
C ALA A 107 26.50 -13.92 8.14
#